data_AF-A0A6H1Q2G1-F1
#
_entry.id   AF-A0A6H1Q2G1-F1
#
_cell.length_a   1.000
_cell.length_b   1.000
_cell.length_c   1.000
_cell.angle_alpha   90.00
_cell.angle_beta   90.00
_cell.angle_gamma   90.00
#
_symmetry.space_group_name_H-M   'P 1'
#
loop_
_entity.id
_entity.type
_entity.pdbx_description
1 polymer ?
#
loop_
_entity_poly.entity_id
_entity_poly.type
_entity_poly.pdbx_seq_one_letter_code
_entity_poly.pdbx_strand_id
1 'polypeptide(L)'
;MINPFFKNNGPFKISDILQLINLDNFKITNDQKIIDIKDLFTSQKNEITFFHSKKYKNIANNTKASFCITTDILKKELPKSCIPLVVENVLVSTSKITSKFYSSSINDNFDYTARDITETKYKDKVEYGKNVLIGDNVTLGSNCLIGHNTIIEQNVSIGDNCSIGSNVIIRNTLIDNNVKVLDNCVIGKHGFGFFPINEKNLRYPHIGIVIIGENSEIGCGCTIDRGSMSNTVIGKNTFLDNQIHIAHNVKIGKNSIIAGQVGIAGSSILGNNVRIGGQAGISGHLTIGNNVEIAGGSGVIKNISDNSKVMGYPAKNIRDFLKDNK
;
A
#
# COMPACT_ATOMS: atom_id res chain seq x y z
N MET A 1 -8.37 6.43 11.68
CA MET A 1 -9.43 5.62 11.05
C MET A 1 -9.21 4.18 11.51
N ILE A 2 -10.25 3.51 12.03
CA ILE A 2 -10.17 2.08 12.34
C ILE A 2 -9.96 1.35 11.01
N ASN A 3 -9.05 0.37 10.96
CA ASN A 3 -8.84 -0.43 9.76
C ASN A 3 -10.12 -1.23 9.46
N PRO A 4 -10.87 -0.95 8.38
CA PRO A 4 -12.16 -1.59 8.14
C PRO A 4 -12.01 -2.99 7.56
N PHE A 5 -10.81 -3.41 7.17
CA PHE A 5 -10.58 -4.68 6.48
C PHE A 5 -9.93 -5.75 7.35
N PHE A 6 -9.19 -5.36 8.38
CA PHE A 6 -8.50 -6.29 9.27
C PHE A 6 -8.92 -6.08 10.71
N LYS A 7 -9.41 -7.16 11.32
CA LYS A 7 -9.72 -7.18 12.74
C LYS A 7 -8.41 -7.08 13.55
N ASN A 8 -8.33 -6.06 14.38
CA ASN A 8 -7.29 -5.94 15.39
C ASN A 8 -7.61 -6.90 16.55
N ASN A 9 -6.69 -7.83 16.85
CA ASN A 9 -6.83 -8.83 17.92
C ASN A 9 -6.26 -8.40 19.28
N GLY A 10 -5.77 -7.17 19.38
CA GLY A 10 -5.36 -6.55 20.63
C GLY A 10 -6.55 -6.13 21.52
N PRO A 11 -6.28 -5.49 22.67
CA PRO A 11 -4.95 -5.14 23.16
C PRO A 11 -4.18 -6.35 23.72
N PHE A 12 -2.85 -6.31 23.62
CA PHE A 12 -1.94 -7.30 24.23
C PHE A 12 -1.13 -6.69 25.36
N LYS A 13 -0.67 -7.50 26.31
CA LYS A 13 0.30 -7.02 27.31
C LYS A 13 1.66 -6.80 26.64
N ILE A 14 2.44 -5.84 27.11
CA ILE A 14 3.79 -5.62 26.58
C ILE A 14 4.69 -6.82 26.84
N SER A 15 4.51 -7.54 27.97
CA SER A 15 5.19 -8.80 28.25
C SER A 15 5.00 -9.84 27.13
N ASP A 16 3.77 -10.04 26.66
CA ASP A 16 3.46 -10.96 25.55
C ASP A 16 4.16 -10.56 24.23
N ILE A 17 4.30 -9.25 24.00
CA ILE A 17 4.97 -8.71 22.82
C ILE A 17 6.49 -8.89 22.92
N LEU A 18 7.07 -8.65 24.11
CA LEU A 18 8.50 -8.82 24.36
C LEU A 18 8.93 -10.28 24.16
N GLN A 19 8.15 -11.23 24.66
CA GLN A 19 8.37 -12.66 24.43
C GLN A 19 8.35 -13.02 22.93
N LEU A 20 7.40 -12.45 22.16
CA LEU A 20 7.30 -12.69 20.72
C LEU A 20 8.56 -12.25 19.94
N ILE A 21 9.25 -11.22 20.43
CA ILE A 21 10.45 -10.65 19.79
C ILE A 21 11.75 -10.99 20.52
N ASN A 22 11.74 -12.00 21.39
CA ASN A 22 12.89 -12.51 22.15
C ASN A 22 13.54 -11.45 23.08
N LEU A 23 12.72 -10.66 23.76
CA LEU A 23 13.15 -9.65 24.74
C LEU A 23 12.64 -9.95 26.16
N ASP A 24 12.63 -11.21 26.57
CA ASP A 24 12.06 -11.67 27.86
C ASP A 24 12.71 -11.01 29.08
N ASN A 25 14.00 -10.68 29.00
CA ASN A 25 14.77 -10.05 30.07
C ASN A 25 14.63 -8.52 30.12
N PHE A 26 13.80 -7.94 29.26
CA PHE A 26 13.60 -6.49 29.23
C PHE A 26 12.87 -6.02 30.48
N LYS A 27 13.51 -5.16 31.28
CA LYS A 27 12.92 -4.63 32.51
C LYS A 27 11.77 -3.67 32.19
N ILE A 28 10.54 -4.14 32.39
CA ILE A 28 9.34 -3.31 32.35
C ILE A 28 8.97 -2.83 33.76
N THR A 29 8.66 -1.54 33.89
CA THR A 29 8.18 -0.95 35.16
C THR A 29 6.69 -1.21 35.37
N ASN A 30 5.93 -1.40 34.28
CA ASN A 30 4.51 -1.70 34.29
C ASN A 30 4.15 -2.54 33.04
N ASP A 31 3.41 -3.62 33.21
CA ASP A 31 2.96 -4.49 32.13
C ASP A 31 1.71 -3.94 31.44
N GLN A 32 1.89 -2.78 30.79
CA GLN A 32 0.80 -2.04 30.17
C GLN A 32 0.25 -2.72 28.91
N LYS A 33 -1.03 -2.44 28.61
CA LYS A 33 -1.71 -2.91 27.41
C LYS A 33 -1.32 -2.08 26.19
N ILE A 34 -0.86 -2.75 25.15
CA ILE A 34 -0.61 -2.19 23.82
C ILE A 34 -1.83 -2.44 22.94
N ILE A 35 -2.42 -1.35 22.41
CA ILE A 35 -3.69 -1.41 21.70
C ILE A 35 -3.52 -1.70 20.21
N ASP A 36 -2.39 -1.30 19.62
CA ASP A 36 -2.16 -1.42 18.17
C ASP A 36 -0.66 -1.27 17.83
N ILE A 37 -0.33 -1.61 16.59
CA ILE A 37 0.93 -1.30 15.92
C ILE A 37 0.70 -0.34 14.75
N LYS A 38 1.43 0.77 14.72
CA LYS A 38 1.30 1.81 13.68
C LYS A 38 2.64 2.39 13.24
N ASP A 39 2.64 3.16 12.15
CA ASP A 39 3.83 3.87 11.69
C ASP A 39 4.26 5.00 12.64
N LEU A 40 5.49 5.49 12.47
CA LEU A 40 6.09 6.50 13.36
C LEU A 40 5.27 7.79 13.46
N PHE A 41 4.57 8.16 12.39
CA PHE A 41 3.87 9.44 12.26
C PHE A 41 2.48 9.39 12.88
N THR A 42 1.76 8.29 12.71
CA THR A 42 0.36 8.16 13.14
C THR A 42 0.20 7.52 14.52
N SER A 43 1.24 6.85 15.04
CA SER A 43 1.20 6.20 16.35
C SER A 43 0.88 7.16 17.50
N GLN A 44 0.14 6.66 18.49
CA GLN A 44 -0.30 7.34 19.70
C GLN A 44 0.14 6.60 20.97
N LYS A 45 -0.19 7.17 22.13
CA LYS A 45 0.05 6.54 23.43
C LYS A 45 -0.62 5.17 23.51
N ASN A 46 0.04 4.22 24.17
CA ASN A 46 -0.33 2.80 24.27
C ASN A 46 -0.24 2.03 22.95
N GLU A 47 0.40 2.58 21.92
CA GLU A 47 0.70 1.87 20.67
C GLU A 47 2.21 1.59 20.55
N ILE A 48 2.55 0.60 19.72
CA ILE A 48 3.93 0.26 19.37
C ILE A 48 4.23 0.67 17.92
N THR A 49 5.43 1.16 17.68
CA THR A 49 5.91 1.53 16.34
C THR A 49 7.28 0.91 16.03
N PHE A 50 7.89 1.27 14.91
CA PHE A 50 9.21 0.78 14.52
C PHE A 50 10.05 1.87 13.85
N PHE A 51 11.36 1.86 14.10
CA PHE A 51 12.34 2.79 13.52
C PHE A 51 13.58 2.04 13.05
N HIS A 52 13.68 1.86 11.73
CA HIS A 52 14.71 1.04 11.08
C HIS A 52 15.75 1.84 10.29
N SER A 53 15.47 3.08 9.90
CA SER A 53 16.35 3.88 9.03
C SER A 53 16.45 5.33 9.46
N LYS A 54 17.68 5.86 9.51
CA LYS A 54 17.99 7.25 9.86
C LYS A 54 17.27 8.27 8.97
N LYS A 55 16.85 7.89 7.75
CA LYS A 55 16.00 8.72 6.86
C LYS A 55 14.76 9.26 7.57
N TYR A 56 14.22 8.51 8.54
CA TYR A 56 12.99 8.87 9.26
C TYR A 56 13.24 9.53 10.62
N LYS A 57 14.47 9.97 10.92
CA LYS A 57 14.85 10.60 12.19
C LYS A 57 13.85 11.68 12.62
N ASN A 58 13.57 12.66 11.76
CA ASN A 58 12.68 13.76 12.12
C ASN A 58 11.26 13.29 12.51
N ILE A 59 10.77 12.21 11.90
CA ILE A 59 9.47 11.63 12.25
C ILE A 59 9.58 10.85 13.56
N ALA A 60 10.64 10.05 13.73
CA ALA A 60 10.89 9.27 14.93
C ALA A 60 11.02 10.15 16.18
N ASN A 61 11.70 11.29 16.09
CA ASN A 61 11.85 12.25 17.19
C ASN A 61 10.50 12.81 17.68
N ASN A 62 9.47 12.80 16.83
CA ASN A 62 8.15 13.36 17.10
C ASN A 62 7.07 12.29 17.31
N THR A 63 7.44 11.00 17.37
CA THR A 63 6.46 9.92 17.54
C THR A 63 5.78 10.00 18.90
N LYS A 64 4.48 9.66 18.94
CA LYS A 64 3.70 9.58 20.19
C LYS A 64 3.51 8.14 20.68
N ALA A 65 4.14 7.17 20.02
CA ALA A 65 4.13 5.77 20.43
C ALA A 65 4.70 5.59 21.85
N SER A 66 4.19 4.62 22.59
CA SER A 66 4.74 4.25 23.90
C SER A 66 5.99 3.39 23.77
N PHE A 67 6.08 2.56 22.71
CA PHE A 67 7.23 1.71 22.44
C PHE A 67 7.64 1.81 20.98
N CYS A 68 8.93 1.66 20.70
CA CYS A 68 9.45 1.63 19.34
C CYS A 68 10.49 0.52 19.17
N ILE A 69 10.22 -0.39 18.24
CA ILE A 69 11.16 -1.44 17.82
C ILE A 69 12.27 -0.76 17.02
N THR A 70 13.52 -0.88 17.46
CA THR A 70 14.63 -0.15 16.83
C THR A 70 15.97 -0.87 17.04
N THR A 71 17.06 -0.27 16.55
CA THR A 71 18.42 -0.74 16.77
C THR A 71 19.13 0.13 17.81
N ASP A 72 20.25 -0.37 18.35
CA ASP A 72 21.01 0.36 19.37
C ASP A 72 21.49 1.74 18.88
N ILE A 73 21.86 1.81 17.60
CA ILE A 73 22.35 3.03 16.94
C ILE A 73 21.25 4.10 16.83
N LEU A 74 19.99 3.67 16.65
CA LEU A 74 18.87 4.54 16.35
C LEU A 74 18.09 4.97 17.60
N LYS A 75 18.23 4.25 18.72
CA LYS A 75 17.42 4.47 19.94
C LYS A 75 17.48 5.90 20.50
N LYS A 76 18.62 6.59 20.32
CA LYS A 76 18.84 7.96 20.85
C LYS A 76 18.05 9.04 20.11
N GLU A 77 17.52 8.74 18.93
CA GLU A 77 16.70 9.67 18.16
C GLU A 77 15.25 9.71 18.69
N LEU A 78 14.82 8.68 19.42
CA LEU A 78 13.45 8.62 19.93
C LEU A 78 13.23 9.62 21.08
N PRO A 79 12.01 10.18 21.20
CA PRO A 79 11.67 11.05 22.31
C PRO A 79 11.68 10.26 23.62
N LYS A 80 11.95 10.93 24.75
CA LYS A 80 11.99 10.32 26.09
C LYS A 80 10.69 9.59 26.47
N SER A 81 9.56 9.97 25.87
CA SER A 81 8.25 9.36 26.08
C SER A 81 8.08 8.00 25.38
N CYS A 82 8.98 7.64 24.46
CA CYS A 82 8.92 6.42 23.67
C CYS A 82 10.04 5.48 24.10
N ILE A 83 9.67 4.30 24.62
CA ILE A 83 10.62 3.32 25.13
C ILE A 83 11.21 2.53 23.95
N PRO A 84 12.53 2.54 23.73
CA PRO A 84 13.16 1.78 22.66
C PRO A 84 13.22 0.29 23.02
N LEU A 85 12.69 -0.55 22.13
CA LEU A 85 12.85 -2.01 22.13
C LEU A 85 13.95 -2.36 21.14
N VAL A 86 15.18 -2.52 21.64
CA VAL A 86 16.36 -2.78 20.81
C VAL A 86 16.36 -4.25 20.38
N VAL A 87 16.32 -4.49 19.07
CA VAL A 87 16.32 -5.83 18.47
C VAL A 87 17.39 -5.96 17.40
N GLU A 88 17.77 -7.19 17.07
CA GLU A 88 18.71 -7.47 15.97
C GLU A 88 18.12 -7.13 14.60
N ASN A 89 16.85 -7.52 14.37
CA ASN A 89 16.17 -7.30 13.11
C ASN A 89 14.81 -6.60 13.33
N VAL A 90 14.81 -5.29 13.14
CA VAL A 90 13.61 -4.44 13.33
C VAL A 90 12.46 -4.94 12.46
N LEU A 91 12.69 -5.20 11.18
CA LEU A 91 11.63 -5.52 10.23
C LEU A 91 10.97 -6.88 10.50
N VAL A 92 11.75 -7.89 10.88
CA VAL A 92 11.23 -9.22 11.27
C VAL A 92 10.42 -9.10 12.56
N SER A 93 10.93 -8.39 13.57
CA SER A 93 10.20 -8.15 14.81
C SER A 93 8.89 -7.38 14.59
N THR A 94 8.93 -6.33 13.76
CA THR A 94 7.73 -5.60 13.32
C THR A 94 6.72 -6.54 12.68
N SER A 95 7.14 -7.39 11.74
CA SER A 95 6.26 -8.35 11.06
C SER A 95 5.60 -9.35 11.99
N LYS A 96 6.35 -9.90 12.96
CA LYS A 96 5.78 -10.80 13.98
C LYS A 96 4.70 -10.08 14.80
N ILE A 97 4.97 -8.85 15.23
CA ILE A 97 4.02 -8.05 16.02
C ILE A 97 2.80 -7.69 15.18
N THR A 98 2.98 -7.22 13.95
CA THR A 98 1.86 -6.95 13.02
C THR A 98 1.02 -8.20 12.78
N SER A 99 1.63 -9.37 12.62
CA SER A 99 0.92 -10.66 12.48
C SER A 99 0.09 -10.99 13.73
N LYS A 100 0.59 -10.68 14.92
CA LYS A 100 -0.13 -10.91 16.18
C LYS A 100 -1.37 -10.01 16.28
N PHE A 101 -1.25 -8.73 15.91
CA PHE A 101 -2.39 -7.80 15.87
C PHE A 101 -3.37 -8.12 14.73
N TYR A 102 -2.88 -8.51 13.56
CA TYR A 102 -3.66 -8.65 12.33
C TYR A 102 -3.37 -9.99 11.64
N SER A 103 -3.78 -11.10 12.25
CA SER A 103 -3.44 -12.45 11.76
C SER A 103 -4.00 -12.75 10.36
N SER A 104 -5.14 -12.17 10.00
CA SER A 104 -5.77 -12.36 8.69
C SER A 104 -5.07 -11.60 7.55
N SER A 105 -4.16 -10.66 7.84
CA SER A 105 -3.54 -9.83 6.80
C SER A 105 -2.31 -10.45 6.12
N ILE A 106 -1.95 -11.67 6.51
CA ILE A 106 -0.83 -12.43 5.92
C ILE A 106 -1.26 -13.06 4.60
N ASN A 107 -2.47 -13.60 4.57
CA ASN A 107 -3.00 -14.38 3.45
C ASN A 107 -4.02 -13.57 2.67
N ASP A 108 -4.12 -13.90 1.39
CA ASP A 108 -4.98 -13.21 0.44
C ASP A 108 -6.01 -14.15 -0.19
N ASN A 109 -6.48 -15.11 0.61
CA ASN A 109 -7.57 -16.02 0.28
C ASN A 109 -8.79 -15.24 -0.24
N PHE A 110 -9.63 -15.94 -1.02
CA PHE A 110 -10.89 -15.40 -1.51
C PHE A 110 -11.84 -15.07 -0.35
N ASP A 111 -12.76 -14.14 -0.61
CA ASP A 111 -13.77 -13.73 0.34
C ASP A 111 -14.94 -14.73 0.39
N TYR A 112 -15.07 -15.45 1.51
CA TYR A 112 -16.15 -16.41 1.75
C TYR A 112 -17.52 -15.73 1.93
N THR A 113 -17.56 -14.41 2.12
CA THR A 113 -18.81 -13.66 2.28
C THR A 113 -19.41 -13.22 0.95
N ALA A 114 -18.65 -13.32 -0.14
CA ALA A 114 -19.09 -12.89 -1.47
C ALA A 114 -20.28 -13.74 -1.96
N ARG A 115 -21.38 -13.07 -2.30
CA ARG A 115 -22.61 -13.67 -2.83
C ARG A 115 -23.01 -13.01 -4.13
N ASP A 116 -23.83 -13.68 -4.92
CA ASP A 116 -24.41 -13.07 -6.12
C ASP A 116 -25.13 -11.77 -5.74
N ILE A 117 -24.88 -10.69 -6.49
CA ILE A 117 -25.44 -9.37 -6.22
C ILE A 117 -26.98 -9.39 -6.13
N THR A 118 -27.64 -10.34 -6.80
CA THR A 118 -29.09 -10.56 -6.72
C THR A 118 -29.59 -10.98 -5.33
N GLU A 119 -28.70 -11.48 -4.47
CA GLU A 119 -28.97 -11.85 -3.08
C GLU A 119 -28.64 -10.72 -2.08
N THR A 120 -28.26 -9.54 -2.59
CA THR A 120 -27.83 -8.41 -1.76
C THR A 120 -28.77 -7.22 -1.88
N LYS A 121 -28.62 -6.25 -0.99
CA LYS A 121 -29.36 -4.98 -1.04
C LYS A 121 -29.07 -4.11 -2.28
N TYR A 122 -28.13 -4.52 -3.13
CA TYR A 122 -27.70 -3.77 -4.30
C TYR A 122 -28.41 -4.17 -5.60
N LYS A 123 -29.17 -5.27 -5.58
CA LYS A 123 -29.91 -5.79 -6.74
C LYS A 123 -30.71 -4.73 -7.50
N ASP A 124 -31.35 -3.81 -6.78
CA ASP A 124 -32.21 -2.78 -7.38
C ASP A 124 -31.60 -1.36 -7.25
N LYS A 125 -30.33 -1.26 -6.83
CA LYS A 125 -29.65 0.03 -6.55
C LYS A 125 -28.68 0.45 -7.66
N VAL A 126 -28.08 -0.52 -8.36
CA VAL A 126 -27.04 -0.28 -9.36
C VAL A 126 -27.32 -1.09 -10.62
N GLU A 127 -26.78 -0.67 -11.75
CA GLU A 127 -26.80 -1.49 -12.97
C GLU A 127 -25.58 -2.44 -12.93
N TYR A 128 -25.81 -3.72 -13.22
CA TYR A 128 -24.77 -4.74 -13.15
C TYR A 128 -24.89 -5.79 -14.24
N GLY A 129 -23.74 -6.37 -14.59
CA GLY A 129 -23.62 -7.51 -15.50
C GLY A 129 -23.91 -8.84 -14.80
N LYS A 130 -23.86 -9.92 -15.59
CA LYS A 130 -24.00 -11.30 -15.08
C LYS A 130 -22.83 -11.71 -14.17
N ASN A 131 -23.12 -12.57 -13.18
CA ASN A 131 -22.13 -13.20 -12.30
C ASN A 131 -21.30 -12.19 -11.47
N VAL A 132 -21.95 -11.17 -10.93
CA VAL A 132 -21.31 -10.19 -10.04
C VAL A 132 -21.42 -10.66 -8.60
N LEU A 133 -20.29 -10.69 -7.90
CA LEU A 133 -20.22 -11.11 -6.50
C LEU A 133 -19.89 -9.92 -5.59
N ILE A 134 -20.67 -9.77 -4.51
CA ILE A 134 -20.51 -8.69 -3.53
C ILE A 134 -20.34 -9.31 -2.14
N GLY A 135 -19.28 -8.91 -1.42
CA GLY A 135 -18.99 -9.30 -0.05
C GLY A 135 -19.75 -8.49 1.00
N ASP A 136 -19.58 -8.88 2.27
CA ASP A 136 -20.25 -8.23 3.40
C ASP A 136 -19.78 -6.79 3.61
N ASN A 137 -20.68 -5.91 4.07
CA ASN A 137 -20.38 -4.51 4.40
C ASN A 137 -19.77 -3.67 3.26
N VAL A 138 -19.85 -4.14 2.01
CA VAL A 138 -19.54 -3.30 0.86
C VAL A 138 -20.45 -2.07 0.89
N THR A 139 -19.92 -0.92 0.47
CA THR A 139 -20.69 0.32 0.24
C THR A 139 -20.59 0.68 -1.24
N LEU A 140 -21.73 0.77 -1.93
CA LEU A 140 -21.83 1.27 -3.29
C LEU A 140 -22.66 2.56 -3.32
N GLY A 141 -22.12 3.61 -3.94
CA GLY A 141 -22.80 4.86 -4.23
C GLY A 141 -23.93 4.70 -5.25
N SER A 142 -24.50 5.83 -5.64
CA SER A 142 -25.58 5.92 -6.63
C SER A 142 -25.00 5.90 -8.05
N ASN A 143 -25.82 5.49 -9.04
CA ASN A 143 -25.48 5.50 -10.47
C ASN A 143 -24.18 4.75 -10.80
N CYS A 144 -23.86 3.69 -10.06
CA CYS A 144 -22.71 2.85 -10.38
C CYS A 144 -23.06 1.81 -11.44
N LEU A 145 -22.10 1.50 -12.29
CA LEU A 145 -22.16 0.43 -13.29
C LEU A 145 -21.13 -0.64 -12.93
N ILE A 146 -21.55 -1.90 -12.82
CA ILE A 146 -20.65 -3.02 -12.46
C ILE A 146 -20.65 -4.08 -13.57
N GLY A 147 -19.49 -4.35 -14.17
CA GLY A 147 -19.34 -5.28 -15.29
C GLY A 147 -19.46 -6.76 -14.89
N HIS A 148 -19.45 -7.64 -15.90
CA HIS A 148 -19.63 -9.08 -15.73
C HIS A 148 -18.50 -9.72 -14.92
N ASN A 149 -18.80 -10.80 -14.18
CA ASN A 149 -17.80 -11.59 -13.45
C ASN A 149 -16.95 -10.77 -12.45
N THR A 150 -17.41 -9.60 -12.04
CA THR A 150 -16.68 -8.71 -11.13
C THR A 150 -16.95 -9.10 -9.69
N ILE A 151 -15.90 -9.08 -8.87
CA ILE A 151 -15.93 -9.44 -7.45
C ILE A 151 -15.51 -8.21 -6.64
N ILE A 152 -16.42 -7.76 -5.78
CA ILE A 152 -16.18 -6.67 -4.82
C ILE A 152 -16.19 -7.29 -3.42
N GLU A 153 -15.02 -7.49 -2.84
CA GLU A 153 -14.86 -8.13 -1.53
C GLU A 153 -15.31 -7.22 -0.38
N GLN A 154 -15.50 -7.83 0.78
CA GLN A 154 -16.01 -7.22 2.00
C GLN A 154 -15.34 -5.89 2.37
N ASN A 155 -16.15 -4.99 2.92
CA ASN A 155 -15.77 -3.65 3.40
C ASN A 155 -15.21 -2.70 2.31
N VAL A 156 -15.19 -3.08 1.02
CA VAL A 156 -14.84 -2.15 -0.06
C VAL A 156 -15.89 -1.04 -0.13
N SER A 157 -15.42 0.20 -0.33
CA SER A 157 -16.28 1.36 -0.52
C SER A 157 -16.07 1.94 -1.91
N ILE A 158 -17.16 2.16 -2.63
CA ILE A 158 -17.19 2.79 -3.95
C ILE A 158 -18.18 3.95 -3.90
N GLY A 159 -17.72 5.14 -4.30
CA GLY A 159 -18.50 6.37 -4.35
C GLY A 159 -19.55 6.39 -5.45
N ASP A 160 -20.12 7.56 -5.69
CA ASP A 160 -21.16 7.77 -6.70
C ASP A 160 -20.59 7.81 -8.13
N ASN A 161 -21.43 7.47 -9.11
CA ASN A 161 -21.15 7.57 -10.55
C ASN A 161 -19.86 6.83 -10.99
N CYS A 162 -19.53 5.73 -10.32
CA CYS A 162 -18.38 4.92 -10.69
C CYS A 162 -18.74 3.89 -11.76
N SER A 163 -17.78 3.56 -12.63
CA SER A 163 -17.91 2.46 -13.58
C SER A 163 -16.81 1.45 -13.34
N ILE A 164 -17.19 0.23 -12.97
CA ILE A 164 -16.29 -0.89 -12.74
C ILE A 164 -16.50 -1.89 -13.88
N GLY A 165 -15.44 -2.21 -14.61
CA GLY A 165 -15.44 -3.10 -15.77
C GLY A 165 -15.72 -4.55 -15.40
N SER A 166 -15.57 -5.43 -16.39
CA SER A 166 -15.76 -6.87 -16.25
C SER A 166 -14.49 -7.58 -15.78
N ASN A 167 -14.65 -8.71 -15.09
CA ASN A 167 -13.58 -9.53 -14.52
C ASN A 167 -12.65 -8.74 -13.56
N VAL A 168 -13.19 -7.72 -12.89
CA VAL A 168 -12.43 -6.90 -11.93
C VAL A 168 -12.51 -7.54 -10.54
N ILE A 169 -11.40 -7.57 -9.81
CA ILE A 169 -11.36 -7.98 -8.41
C ILE A 169 -10.93 -6.79 -7.56
N ILE A 170 -11.82 -6.35 -6.66
CA ILE A 170 -11.55 -5.25 -5.73
C ILE A 170 -11.64 -5.76 -4.30
N ARG A 171 -10.60 -5.51 -3.52
CA ARG A 171 -10.54 -5.78 -2.09
C ARG A 171 -9.76 -4.69 -1.38
N ASN A 172 -9.86 -4.54 -0.06
CA ASN A 172 -9.01 -3.60 0.71
C ASN A 172 -8.90 -2.19 0.10
N THR A 173 -9.98 -1.68 -0.50
CA THR A 173 -9.94 -0.49 -1.36
C THR A 173 -11.07 0.47 -1.02
N LEU A 174 -10.74 1.76 -1.03
CA LEU A 174 -11.70 2.87 -1.01
C LEU A 174 -11.60 3.62 -2.34
N ILE A 175 -12.72 3.74 -3.05
CA ILE A 175 -12.84 4.42 -4.33
C ILE A 175 -13.78 5.62 -4.16
N ASP A 176 -13.29 6.81 -4.47
CA ASP A 176 -14.07 8.06 -4.47
C ASP A 176 -15.03 8.13 -5.67
N ASN A 177 -15.76 9.24 -5.82
CA ASN A 177 -16.77 9.43 -6.86
C ASN A 177 -16.17 9.55 -8.28
N ASN A 178 -16.98 9.25 -9.29
CA ASN A 178 -16.65 9.43 -10.71
C ASN A 178 -15.40 8.66 -11.17
N VAL A 179 -15.07 7.55 -10.52
CA VAL A 179 -13.91 6.72 -10.88
C VAL A 179 -14.30 5.68 -11.93
N LYS A 180 -13.42 5.45 -12.90
CA LYS A 180 -13.54 4.37 -13.87
C LYS A 180 -12.43 3.34 -13.64
N VAL A 181 -12.81 2.08 -13.51
CA VAL A 181 -11.90 0.93 -13.50
C VAL A 181 -12.26 0.07 -14.68
N LEU A 182 -11.35 -0.09 -15.64
CA LEU A 182 -11.59 -0.92 -16.83
C LEU A 182 -11.37 -2.40 -16.54
N ASP A 183 -11.59 -3.24 -17.55
CA ASP A 183 -11.68 -4.68 -17.42
C ASP A 183 -10.39 -5.34 -16.90
N ASN A 184 -10.55 -6.48 -16.23
CA ASN A 184 -9.47 -7.36 -15.77
C ASN A 184 -8.50 -6.75 -14.73
N CYS A 185 -8.89 -5.67 -14.05
CA CYS A 185 -8.08 -5.09 -12.98
C CYS A 185 -8.11 -5.92 -11.69
N VAL A 186 -6.99 -5.92 -10.96
CA VAL A 186 -6.89 -6.49 -9.61
C VAL A 186 -6.38 -5.42 -8.64
N ILE A 187 -7.22 -5.05 -7.66
CA ILE A 187 -6.97 -3.91 -6.79
C ILE A 187 -7.06 -4.34 -5.32
N GLY A 188 -6.00 -4.03 -4.58
CA GLY A 188 -5.89 -4.20 -3.14
C GLY A 188 -5.45 -5.57 -2.65
N LYS A 189 -4.90 -6.41 -3.54
CA LYS A 189 -4.13 -7.60 -3.12
C LYS A 189 -2.87 -7.18 -2.38
N HIS A 190 -2.33 -8.07 -1.56
CA HIS A 190 -1.08 -7.81 -0.84
C HIS A 190 0.11 -7.64 -1.80
N GLY A 191 1.03 -6.74 -1.45
CA GLY A 191 2.23 -6.54 -2.25
C GLY A 191 3.31 -7.60 -2.01
N PHE A 192 4.40 -7.44 -2.76
CA PHE A 192 5.59 -8.30 -2.69
C PHE A 192 6.47 -7.99 -1.47
N GLY A 193 6.01 -8.34 -0.26
CA GLY A 193 6.77 -8.16 0.98
C GLY A 193 7.02 -9.48 1.72
N PHE A 194 8.29 -9.84 1.90
CA PHE A 194 8.73 -10.98 2.70
C PHE A 194 10.17 -10.79 3.19
N PHE A 195 10.57 -11.60 4.17
CA PHE A 195 11.96 -11.69 4.60
C PHE A 195 12.51 -13.09 4.32
N PRO A 196 13.67 -13.21 3.67
CA PRO A 196 14.39 -14.47 3.61
C PRO A 196 14.90 -14.80 5.02
N ILE A 197 14.42 -15.91 5.59
CA ILE A 197 14.85 -16.43 6.89
C ILE A 197 15.25 -17.89 6.69
N ASN A 198 16.55 -18.14 6.58
CA ASN A 198 17.12 -19.45 6.24
C ASN A 198 16.50 -20.00 4.94
N GLU A 199 15.98 -21.22 4.97
CA GLU A 199 15.34 -21.90 3.83
C GLU A 199 13.85 -21.54 3.63
N LYS A 200 13.34 -20.50 4.31
CA LYS A 200 11.93 -20.08 4.20
C LYS A 200 11.81 -18.57 4.00
N ASN A 201 10.74 -18.16 3.32
CA ASN A 201 10.36 -16.75 3.20
C ASN A 201 9.22 -16.44 4.17
N LEU A 202 9.49 -15.56 5.14
CA LEU A 202 8.46 -15.07 6.06
C LEU A 202 7.68 -13.93 5.38
N ARG A 203 6.40 -14.16 5.08
CA ARG A 203 5.52 -13.14 4.47
C ARG A 203 5.33 -11.96 5.42
N TYR A 204 5.40 -10.74 4.90
CA TYR A 204 5.08 -9.52 5.65
C TYR A 204 3.55 -9.27 5.64
N PRO A 205 2.91 -9.04 6.80
CA PRO A 205 1.49 -8.71 6.85
C PRO A 205 1.20 -7.34 6.24
N HIS A 206 0.35 -7.28 5.22
CA HIS A 206 -0.06 -6.01 4.60
C HIS A 206 -1.42 -5.62 5.14
N ILE A 207 -1.45 -4.62 6.02
CA ILE A 207 -2.65 -4.12 6.69
C ILE A 207 -3.16 -2.79 6.11
N GLY A 208 -2.37 -2.14 5.27
CA GLY A 208 -2.77 -0.93 4.57
C GLY A 208 -3.81 -1.21 3.49
N ILE A 209 -4.28 -0.13 2.86
CA ILE A 209 -5.35 -0.18 1.85
C ILE A 209 -4.92 0.47 0.55
N VAL A 210 -5.77 0.38 -0.47
CA VAL A 210 -5.71 1.23 -1.67
C VAL A 210 -6.75 2.34 -1.53
N ILE A 211 -6.37 3.56 -1.91
CA ILE A 211 -7.28 4.71 -2.00
C ILE A 211 -7.19 5.25 -3.43
N ILE A 212 -8.32 5.34 -4.12
CA ILE A 212 -8.43 5.89 -5.48
C ILE A 212 -9.25 7.15 -5.43
N GLY A 213 -8.62 8.28 -5.78
CA GLY A 213 -9.23 9.60 -5.74
C GLY A 213 -10.23 9.85 -6.85
N GLU A 214 -11.08 10.84 -6.63
CA GLU A 214 -12.18 11.21 -7.53
C GLU A 214 -11.73 11.46 -8.99
N ASN A 215 -12.58 11.16 -9.97
CA ASN A 215 -12.33 11.39 -11.41
C ASN A 215 -11.08 10.67 -11.97
N SER A 216 -10.60 9.63 -11.30
CA SER A 216 -9.50 8.81 -11.81
C SER A 216 -9.98 7.73 -12.77
N GLU A 217 -9.09 7.30 -13.66
CA GLU A 217 -9.29 6.17 -14.56
C GLU A 217 -8.16 5.16 -14.40
N ILE A 218 -8.51 3.89 -14.28
CA ILE A 218 -7.60 2.76 -14.17
C ILE A 218 -7.80 1.86 -15.39
N GLY A 219 -6.80 1.79 -16.27
CA GLY A 219 -6.84 1.05 -17.52
C GLY A 219 -6.87 -0.47 -17.35
N CYS A 220 -7.14 -1.19 -18.44
CA CYS A 220 -7.36 -2.63 -18.43
C CYS A 220 -6.15 -3.41 -17.89
N GLY A 221 -6.40 -4.41 -17.06
CA GLY A 221 -5.37 -5.33 -16.55
C GLY A 221 -4.37 -4.70 -15.59
N CYS A 222 -4.67 -3.54 -14.99
CA CYS A 222 -3.81 -2.98 -13.97
C CYS A 222 -3.82 -3.83 -12.69
N THR A 223 -2.67 -3.87 -12.01
CA THR A 223 -2.54 -4.45 -10.67
C THR A 223 -2.08 -3.39 -9.69
N ILE A 224 -2.88 -3.14 -8.66
CA ILE A 224 -2.60 -2.14 -7.62
C ILE A 224 -2.57 -2.82 -6.26
N ASP A 225 -1.38 -2.94 -5.68
CA ASP A 225 -1.20 -3.61 -4.39
C ASP A 225 -1.63 -2.69 -3.25
N ARG A 226 -2.29 -3.26 -2.23
CA ARG A 226 -2.53 -2.55 -0.97
C ARG A 226 -1.22 -2.27 -0.24
N GLY A 227 -1.19 -1.19 0.52
CA GLY A 227 0.00 -0.86 1.26
C GLY A 227 0.28 -1.81 2.44
N SER A 228 1.54 -1.83 2.88
CA SER A 228 1.98 -2.62 4.03
C SER A 228 1.43 -2.07 5.36
N MET A 229 2.07 -1.08 5.97
CA MET A 229 1.59 -0.36 7.15
C MET A 229 0.87 0.95 6.77
N SER A 230 1.35 1.62 5.73
CA SER A 230 0.69 2.79 5.13
C SER A 230 -0.16 2.38 3.92
N ASN A 231 -0.79 3.34 3.25
CA ASN A 231 -1.69 3.09 2.12
C ASN A 231 -1.01 3.31 0.77
N THR A 232 -1.46 2.58 -0.24
CA THR A 232 -1.24 2.90 -1.66
C THR A 232 -2.30 3.93 -2.07
N VAL A 233 -1.90 4.98 -2.78
CA VAL A 233 -2.78 6.12 -3.08
C VAL A 233 -2.65 6.52 -4.54
N ILE A 234 -3.77 6.58 -5.24
CA ILE A 234 -3.92 7.19 -6.56
C ILE A 234 -4.65 8.52 -6.36
N GLY A 235 -3.97 9.64 -6.61
CA GLY A 235 -4.53 10.98 -6.40
C GLY A 235 -5.63 11.35 -7.39
N LYS A 236 -6.49 12.30 -7.01
CA LYS A 236 -7.60 12.82 -7.82
C LYS A 236 -7.20 13.11 -9.27
N ASN A 237 -8.09 12.80 -10.21
CA ASN A 237 -7.95 13.10 -11.64
C ASN A 237 -6.65 12.51 -12.24
N THR A 238 -6.29 11.30 -11.79
CA THR A 238 -5.11 10.57 -12.29
C THR A 238 -5.53 9.44 -13.19
N PHE A 239 -4.85 9.31 -14.33
CA PHE A 239 -5.15 8.35 -15.38
C PHE A 239 -3.99 7.37 -15.50
N LEU A 240 -4.32 6.09 -15.31
CA LEU A 240 -3.42 4.97 -15.52
C LEU A 240 -3.90 4.24 -16.78
N ASP A 241 -3.04 4.11 -17.78
CA ASP A 241 -3.29 3.31 -18.98
C ASP A 241 -3.15 1.80 -18.67
N ASN A 242 -3.31 0.96 -19.69
CA ASN A 242 -3.39 -0.48 -19.57
C ASN A 242 -2.12 -1.14 -19.02
N GLN A 243 -2.30 -2.25 -18.30
CA GLN A 243 -1.23 -3.15 -17.83
C GLN A 243 -0.19 -2.47 -16.92
N ILE A 244 -0.59 -1.47 -16.16
CA ILE A 244 0.27 -0.82 -15.17
C ILE A 244 0.34 -1.66 -13.89
N HIS A 245 1.54 -1.76 -13.32
CA HIS A 245 1.74 -2.32 -11.99
C HIS A 245 2.13 -1.24 -10.97
N ILE A 246 1.31 -1.12 -9.93
CA ILE A 246 1.54 -0.23 -8.78
C ILE A 246 1.79 -1.11 -7.55
N ALA A 247 3.04 -1.13 -7.08
CA ALA A 247 3.40 -1.89 -5.89
C ALA A 247 2.91 -1.22 -4.59
N HIS A 248 3.05 -1.94 -3.48
CA HIS A 248 2.59 -1.51 -2.17
C HIS A 248 3.18 -0.15 -1.74
N ASN A 249 2.35 0.67 -1.07
CA ASN A 249 2.70 1.97 -0.49
C ASN A 249 3.08 3.06 -1.51
N VAL A 250 2.92 2.82 -2.81
CA VAL A 250 3.11 3.85 -3.82
C VAL A 250 2.08 4.95 -3.64
N LYS A 251 2.52 6.21 -3.77
CA LYS A 251 1.63 7.38 -3.72
C LYS A 251 1.81 8.20 -4.99
N ILE A 252 0.73 8.38 -5.73
CA ILE A 252 0.70 9.20 -6.94
C ILE A 252 -0.13 10.45 -6.64
N GLY A 253 0.45 11.63 -6.85
CA GLY A 253 -0.25 12.90 -6.70
C GLY A 253 -1.32 13.11 -7.78
N LYS A 254 -2.06 14.21 -7.66
CA LYS A 254 -3.20 14.51 -8.55
C LYS A 254 -2.77 14.82 -9.98
N ASN A 255 -3.72 14.72 -10.92
CA ASN A 255 -3.56 15.15 -12.32
C ASN A 255 -2.41 14.44 -13.06
N SER A 256 -2.08 13.22 -12.67
CA SER A 256 -0.98 12.48 -13.30
C SER A 256 -1.49 11.61 -14.46
N ILE A 257 -0.66 11.42 -15.47
CA ILE A 257 -0.97 10.59 -16.65
C ILE A 257 0.17 9.58 -16.81
N ILE A 258 -0.15 8.30 -16.67
CA ILE A 258 0.83 7.21 -16.70
C ILE A 258 0.44 6.29 -17.85
N ALA A 259 1.28 6.19 -18.87
CA ALA A 259 1.04 5.38 -20.06
C ALA A 259 1.31 3.89 -19.81
N GLY A 260 0.88 3.05 -20.75
CA GLY A 260 0.76 1.61 -20.53
C GLY A 260 2.06 0.89 -20.19
N GLN A 261 1.93 -0.23 -19.49
CA GLN A 261 3.03 -1.10 -19.08
C GLN A 261 4.09 -0.43 -18.18
N VAL A 262 3.76 0.67 -17.52
CA VAL A 262 4.63 1.26 -16.49
C VAL A 262 4.59 0.40 -15.23
N GLY A 263 5.78 0.17 -14.65
CA GLY A 263 5.93 -0.49 -13.35
C GLY A 263 6.50 0.46 -12.30
N ILE A 264 5.83 0.57 -11.15
CA ILE A 264 6.27 1.42 -10.04
C ILE A 264 6.50 0.54 -8.80
N ALA A 265 7.76 0.42 -8.39
CA ALA A 265 8.15 -0.35 -7.22
C ALA A 265 7.77 0.34 -5.89
N GLY A 266 7.72 -0.46 -4.82
CA GLY A 266 7.05 -0.11 -3.57
C GLY A 266 7.60 1.14 -2.89
N SER A 267 6.71 1.83 -2.18
CA SER A 267 7.01 3.02 -1.36
C SER A 267 7.55 4.25 -2.10
N SER A 268 7.46 4.29 -3.44
CA SER A 268 7.78 5.48 -4.22
C SER A 268 6.65 6.51 -4.16
N ILE A 269 7.03 7.79 -4.15
CA ILE A 269 6.12 8.93 -4.05
C ILE A 269 6.30 9.78 -5.31
N LEU A 270 5.22 9.94 -6.07
CA LEU A 270 5.13 10.79 -7.23
C LEU A 270 4.32 12.03 -6.86
N GLY A 271 4.83 13.21 -7.19
CA GLY A 271 4.16 14.49 -7.00
C GLY A 271 2.94 14.67 -7.89
N ASN A 272 2.49 15.91 -8.03
CA ASN A 272 1.34 16.26 -8.87
C ASN A 272 1.76 16.51 -10.32
N ASN A 273 0.83 16.33 -11.25
CA ASN A 273 1.02 16.60 -12.68
C ASN A 273 2.20 15.81 -13.28
N VAL A 274 2.42 14.57 -12.84
CA VAL A 274 3.49 13.72 -13.35
C VAL A 274 3.02 13.02 -14.63
N ARG A 275 3.86 13.01 -15.66
CA ARG A 275 3.61 12.31 -16.93
C ARG A 275 4.67 11.25 -17.13
N ILE A 276 4.27 10.01 -17.35
CA ILE A 276 5.19 8.89 -17.55
C ILE A 276 4.84 8.19 -18.85
N GLY A 277 5.80 8.14 -19.77
CA GLY A 277 5.68 7.43 -21.03
C GLY A 277 5.69 5.92 -20.85
N GLY A 278 5.14 5.20 -21.83
CA GLY A 278 4.90 3.76 -21.73
C GLY A 278 6.18 2.96 -21.49
N GLN A 279 6.04 1.83 -20.80
CA GLN A 279 7.14 0.92 -20.45
C GLN A 279 8.28 1.55 -19.61
N ALA A 280 8.07 2.71 -18.99
CA ALA A 280 9.03 3.22 -18.01
C ALA A 280 8.97 2.40 -16.71
N GLY A 281 10.11 2.27 -16.04
CA GLY A 281 10.23 1.58 -14.76
C GLY A 281 10.73 2.52 -13.67
N ILE A 282 10.03 2.55 -12.52
CA ILE A 282 10.40 3.39 -11.36
C ILE A 282 10.83 2.49 -10.21
N SER A 283 12.08 2.63 -9.76
CA SER A 283 12.60 1.93 -8.59
C SER A 283 11.88 2.33 -7.30
N GLY A 284 12.00 1.51 -6.27
CA GLY A 284 11.31 1.68 -4.99
C GLY A 284 11.91 2.80 -4.14
N HIS A 285 11.13 3.32 -3.19
CA HIS A 285 11.53 4.35 -2.23
C HIS A 285 12.02 5.68 -2.82
N LEU A 286 11.68 5.95 -4.09
CA LEU A 286 12.05 7.18 -4.76
C LEU A 286 11.03 8.29 -4.51
N THR A 287 11.50 9.53 -4.57
CA THR A 287 10.66 10.72 -4.64
C THR A 287 10.78 11.31 -6.04
N ILE A 288 9.67 11.39 -6.74
CA ILE A 288 9.51 12.08 -8.03
C ILE A 288 8.74 13.36 -7.75
N GLY A 289 9.32 14.49 -8.12
CA GLY A 289 8.77 15.82 -7.90
C GLY A 289 7.47 16.12 -8.66
N ASN A 290 6.97 17.33 -8.48
CA ASN A 290 5.82 17.86 -9.23
C ASN A 290 6.19 18.22 -10.67
N ASN A 291 5.24 18.16 -11.59
CA ASN A 291 5.40 18.56 -12.99
C ASN A 291 6.56 17.85 -13.71
N VAL A 292 6.80 16.58 -13.37
CA VAL A 292 7.87 15.78 -13.96
C VAL A 292 7.36 15.05 -15.20
N GLU A 293 8.15 15.06 -16.27
CA GLU A 293 7.91 14.25 -17.47
C GLU A 293 9.02 13.20 -17.62
N ILE A 294 8.63 11.92 -17.64
CA ILE A 294 9.53 10.78 -17.86
C ILE A 294 9.18 10.19 -19.22
N ALA A 295 10.12 10.18 -20.16
CA ALA A 295 9.90 9.60 -21.49
C ALA A 295 9.76 8.07 -21.43
N GLY A 296 9.13 7.48 -22.45
CA GLY A 296 8.89 6.03 -22.53
C GLY A 296 10.18 5.21 -22.51
N GLY A 297 10.08 3.99 -21.98
CA GLY A 297 11.20 3.05 -21.84
C GLY A 297 12.26 3.45 -20.80
N SER A 298 12.09 4.57 -20.09
CA SER A 298 13.10 5.07 -19.15
C SER A 298 13.15 4.25 -17.86
N GLY A 299 14.36 3.93 -17.39
CA GLY A 299 14.60 3.38 -16.05
C GLY A 299 14.96 4.47 -15.05
N VAL A 300 14.11 4.70 -14.04
CA VAL A 300 14.32 5.72 -12.99
C VAL A 300 14.83 5.07 -11.71
N ILE A 301 16.11 5.29 -11.41
CA ILE A 301 16.82 4.70 -10.26
C ILE A 301 17.21 5.70 -9.17
N LYS A 302 16.89 6.99 -9.36
CA LYS A 302 17.19 8.08 -8.41
C LYS A 302 15.99 9.02 -8.30
N ASN A 303 15.93 9.80 -7.22
CA ASN A 303 14.94 10.86 -7.05
C ASN A 303 15.02 11.85 -8.22
N ILE A 304 13.87 12.43 -8.59
CA ILE A 304 13.78 13.45 -9.62
C ILE A 304 13.17 14.71 -8.99
N SER A 305 13.80 15.86 -9.20
CA SER A 305 13.31 17.16 -8.73
C SER A 305 12.10 17.64 -9.51
N ASP A 306 11.34 18.56 -8.92
CA ASP A 306 10.22 19.25 -9.57
C ASP A 306 10.62 19.85 -10.94
N ASN A 307 9.65 19.91 -11.86
CA ASN A 307 9.74 20.51 -13.19
C ASN A 307 10.82 19.89 -14.11
N SER A 308 11.22 18.65 -13.85
CA SER A 308 12.24 17.96 -14.65
C SER A 308 11.63 17.21 -15.84
N LYS A 309 12.37 17.15 -16.95
CA LYS A 309 12.09 16.25 -18.07
C LYS A 309 13.26 15.30 -18.26
N VAL A 310 13.02 14.00 -18.23
CA VAL A 310 14.07 12.98 -18.31
C VAL A 310 13.76 11.91 -19.34
N MET A 311 14.80 11.33 -19.92
CA MET A 311 14.71 10.22 -20.88
C MET A 311 15.91 9.28 -20.71
N GLY A 312 15.64 7.97 -20.78
CA GLY A 312 16.63 6.91 -20.79
C GLY A 312 16.25 5.83 -21.82
N TYR A 313 16.47 6.15 -23.10
CA TYR A 313 16.20 5.35 -24.30
C TYR A 313 16.91 6.13 -25.45
N PRO A 314 17.49 5.54 -26.52
CA PRO A 314 17.09 4.33 -27.23
C PRO A 314 17.99 3.11 -27.04
N ALA A 315 17.59 2.00 -27.65
CA ALA A 315 18.48 0.89 -27.94
C ALA A 315 19.71 1.38 -28.73
N LYS A 316 20.89 0.98 -28.26
CA LYS A 316 22.19 1.27 -28.87
C LYS A 316 22.94 -0.05 -29.10
N ASN A 317 23.97 -0.02 -29.94
CA ASN A 317 24.91 -1.13 -29.98
C ASN A 317 25.53 -1.35 -28.58
N ILE A 318 25.68 -2.61 -28.16
CA ILE A 318 26.17 -2.96 -26.82
C ILE A 318 27.56 -2.38 -26.52
N ARG A 319 28.45 -2.29 -27.52
CA ARG A 319 29.79 -1.74 -27.34
C ARG A 319 29.75 -0.23 -27.07
N ASP A 320 28.91 0.49 -27.81
CA ASP A 320 28.74 1.94 -27.63
C ASP A 320 28.09 2.24 -26.27
N PHE A 321 27.08 1.45 -25.89
CA PHE A 321 26.44 1.60 -24.58
C PHE A 321 27.43 1.43 -23.42
N LEU A 322 28.25 0.39 -23.43
CA LEU A 322 29.26 0.13 -22.39
C LEU A 322 30.36 1.20 -22.37
N LYS A 323 30.68 1.79 -23.53
CA LYS A 323 31.67 2.87 -23.63
C LYS A 323 31.11 4.19 -23.08
N ASP A 324 29.86 4.51 -23.37
CA ASP A 324 29.20 5.76 -22.95
C ASP A 324 28.92 5.81 -21.43
N ASN A 325 28.78 4.64 -20.77
CA ASN A 325 28.36 4.51 -19.37
C ASN A 325 29.47 3.94 -18.47
N LYS A 326 30.73 4.22 -18.81
CA LYS A 326 31.91 3.80 -18.05
C LYS A 326 32.32 4.84 -17.00
#